data_AF-A0A9E4R159-F1
#
_entry.id   AF-A0A9E4R159-F1
#
_cell.length_a   1.000
_cell.length_b   1.000
_cell.length_c   1.000
_cell.angle_alpha   90.00
_cell.angle_beta   90.00
_cell.angle_gamma   90.00
#
_symmetry.space_group_name_H-M   'P 1'
#
loop_
_entity.id
_entity.type
_entity.pdbx_description
1 polymer ?
#
loop_
_entity_poly.entity_id
_entity_poly.type
_entity_poly.pdbx_seq_one_letter_code
_entity_poly.pdbx_strand_id
1 'polypeptide(L)'
;FLPKPVQKPHPPIWVGGQSRRAIRRAAELGNGWHPVGAIPAAPLEPEDLAQDLVHLRRYAENAGRDPAELDVAIKAPLYDPQMPSAGSRRRFSGDPEQILQDVQTYGDIGVTHIIFDIRSTDLNQTTERMAWFAEEIQAHA
;
A
#
# COMPACT_ATOMS: atom_id res chain seq x y z
N PHE A 1 3.43 -17.20 -31.32
CA PHE A 1 3.20 -16.42 -30.09
C PHE A 1 2.28 -15.24 -30.40
N LEU A 2 1.01 -15.36 -30.02
CA LEU A 2 -0.02 -14.30 -30.06
C LEU A 2 -0.95 -14.53 -28.84
N PRO A 3 -1.55 -13.46 -28.28
CA PRO A 3 -1.47 -12.06 -28.73
C PRO A 3 -0.23 -11.29 -28.20
N LYS A 4 0.11 -10.16 -28.83
CA LYS A 4 1.08 -9.20 -28.29
C LYS A 4 0.41 -8.30 -27.24
N PRO A 5 1.15 -7.80 -26.23
CA PRO A 5 0.59 -6.84 -25.27
C PRO A 5 0.07 -5.58 -25.96
N VAL A 6 -1.10 -5.10 -25.52
CA VAL A 6 -1.65 -3.82 -25.95
C VAL A 6 -0.66 -2.71 -25.62
N GLN A 7 -0.24 -1.94 -26.62
CA GLN A 7 0.79 -0.90 -26.47
C GLN A 7 0.21 0.46 -26.07
N LYS A 8 -1.07 0.74 -26.38
CA LYS A 8 -1.72 2.03 -26.11
C LYS A 8 -3.20 1.85 -25.70
N PRO A 9 -3.63 2.38 -24.53
CA PRO A 9 -2.75 2.78 -23.45
C PRO A 9 -1.92 1.56 -22.98
N HIS A 10 -0.66 1.77 -22.62
CA HIS A 10 0.07 0.71 -21.94
C HIS A 10 -0.45 0.59 -20.51
N PRO A 11 -0.34 -0.58 -19.86
CA PRO A 11 -0.63 -0.71 -18.43
C PRO A 11 0.18 0.30 -17.60
N PRO A 12 -0.36 0.80 -16.47
CA PRO A 12 0.40 1.66 -15.58
C PRO A 12 1.61 0.88 -15.03
N ILE A 13 2.76 1.55 -14.97
CA ILE A 13 4.00 0.97 -14.48
C ILE A 13 4.28 1.51 -13.08
N TRP A 14 4.13 0.66 -12.07
CA TRP A 14 4.49 1.00 -10.69
C TRP A 14 5.92 0.57 -10.38
N VAL A 15 6.68 1.45 -9.74
CA VAL A 15 8.09 1.21 -9.40
C VAL A 15 8.22 0.81 -7.94
N GLY A 16 8.79 -0.39 -7.73
CA GLY A 16 9.04 -0.94 -6.41
C GLY A 16 10.27 -0.36 -5.70
N GLY A 17 10.22 -0.31 -4.37
CA GLY A 17 11.39 -0.06 -3.51
C GLY A 17 11.34 1.27 -2.75
N GLN A 18 11.96 1.29 -1.57
CA GLN A 18 11.93 2.45 -0.66
C GLN A 18 13.22 3.31 -0.71
N SER A 19 14.27 2.87 -1.39
CA SER A 19 15.49 3.69 -1.50
C SER A 19 15.23 5.02 -2.21
N ARG A 20 16.01 6.06 -1.89
CA ARG A 20 15.95 7.37 -2.59
C ARG A 20 16.04 7.28 -4.11
N ARG A 21 16.80 6.30 -4.62
CA ARG A 21 16.93 6.04 -6.06
C ARG A 21 15.66 5.41 -6.65
N ALA A 22 14.98 4.55 -5.89
CA ALA A 22 13.71 3.93 -6.29
C ALA A 22 12.58 4.97 -6.30
N ILE A 23 12.46 5.79 -5.24
CA ILE A 23 11.49 6.90 -5.17
C ILE A 23 11.69 7.86 -6.33
N ARG A 24 12.95 8.25 -6.61
CA ARG A 24 13.28 9.11 -7.76
C ARG A 24 12.85 8.47 -9.09
N ARG A 25 13.10 7.18 -9.28
CA ARG A 25 12.67 6.45 -10.49
C ARG A 25 11.16 6.41 -10.63
N ALA A 26 10.43 6.18 -9.53
CA ALA A 26 8.98 6.20 -9.52
C ALA A 26 8.45 7.58 -9.97
N ALA A 27 9.00 8.64 -9.38
CA ALA A 27 8.64 10.02 -9.71
C ALA A 27 8.99 10.43 -11.14
N GLU A 28 10.15 10.04 -11.67
CA GLU A 28 10.60 10.46 -13.00
C GLU A 28 9.98 9.63 -14.13
N LEU A 29 9.75 8.32 -13.91
CA LEU A 29 9.44 7.37 -15.00
C LEU A 29 8.18 6.52 -14.77
N GLY A 30 7.69 6.40 -13.53
CA GLY A 30 6.58 5.52 -13.18
C GLY A 30 5.21 6.21 -13.25
N ASN A 31 4.16 5.40 -13.27
CA ASN A 31 2.78 5.84 -12.99
C ASN A 31 2.44 5.74 -11.50
N GLY A 32 3.29 5.08 -10.72
CA GLY A 32 3.11 4.99 -9.29
C GLY A 32 4.34 4.46 -8.56
N TRP A 33 4.33 4.61 -7.26
CA TRP A 33 5.35 4.16 -6.34
C TRP A 33 4.79 3.07 -5.42
N HIS A 34 5.52 1.96 -5.33
CA HIS A 34 5.20 0.86 -4.44
C HIS A 34 6.38 0.61 -3.48
N PRO A 35 6.41 1.22 -2.28
CA PRO A 35 7.45 0.90 -1.31
C PRO A 35 7.43 -0.57 -0.94
N VAL A 36 8.62 -1.09 -0.59
CA VAL A 36 8.74 -2.40 0.04
C VAL A 36 8.48 -2.17 1.53
N GLY A 37 7.23 -2.23 1.97
CA GLY A 37 6.95 -1.84 3.36
C GLY A 37 5.53 -2.15 3.84
N ALA A 38 5.42 -3.24 4.58
CA ALA A 38 4.75 -3.42 5.87
C ALA A 38 5.01 -4.87 6.32
N ILE A 39 6.28 -5.29 6.31
CA ILE A 39 6.61 -6.65 6.75
C ILE A 39 6.70 -6.66 8.26
N PRO A 40 6.40 -7.79 8.94
CA PRO A 40 6.45 -7.84 10.40
C PRO A 40 7.78 -7.40 11.03
N ALA A 41 8.89 -7.52 10.30
CA ALA A 41 10.23 -7.13 10.78
C ALA A 41 10.55 -5.63 10.59
N ALA A 42 9.78 -4.92 9.75
CA ALA A 42 9.98 -3.51 9.42
C ALA A 42 8.61 -2.93 9.01
N PRO A 43 7.77 -2.54 9.98
CA PRO A 43 6.52 -1.86 9.68
C PRO A 43 6.84 -0.53 8.98
N LEU A 44 5.96 -0.12 8.06
CA LEU A 44 6.05 1.17 7.39
C LEU A 44 5.04 2.10 8.05
N GLU A 45 5.46 2.84 9.05
CA GLU A 45 4.56 3.76 9.77
C GLU A 45 4.21 4.99 8.91
N PRO A 46 3.03 5.60 9.12
CA PRO A 46 2.57 6.75 8.34
C PRO A 46 3.57 7.92 8.33
N GLU A 47 4.27 8.16 9.44
CA GLU A 47 5.22 9.27 9.59
C GLU A 47 6.45 9.08 8.69
N ASP A 48 6.99 7.86 8.62
CA ASP A 48 8.10 7.52 7.75
C ASP A 48 7.69 7.60 6.28
N LEU A 49 6.49 7.08 5.96
CA LEU A 49 5.94 7.16 4.61
C LEU A 49 5.70 8.62 4.17
N ALA A 50 5.20 9.47 5.07
CA ALA A 50 4.99 10.89 4.77
C ALA A 50 6.30 11.59 4.40
N GLN A 51 7.42 11.26 5.05
CA GLN A 51 8.75 11.78 4.68
C GLN A 51 9.17 11.33 3.28
N ASP A 52 8.96 10.06 2.94
CA ASP A 52 9.24 9.54 1.60
C ASP A 52 8.33 10.17 0.52
N LEU A 53 7.07 10.48 0.85
CA LEU A 53 6.14 11.17 -0.06
C LEU A 53 6.56 12.59 -0.38
N VAL A 54 7.15 13.32 0.57
CA VAL A 54 7.77 14.64 0.30
C VAL A 54 8.86 14.51 -0.77
N HIS A 55 9.62 13.41 -0.73
CA HIS A 55 10.67 13.15 -1.72
C HIS A 55 10.11 12.76 -3.07
N LEU A 56 9.07 11.92 -3.11
CA LEU A 56 8.36 11.56 -4.33
C LEU A 56 7.83 12.81 -5.05
N ARG A 57 7.10 13.66 -4.33
CA ARG A 57 6.53 14.92 -4.86
C ARG A 57 7.61 15.83 -5.43
N ARG A 58 8.67 16.10 -4.66
CA ARG A 58 9.78 16.94 -5.11
C ARG A 58 10.48 16.40 -6.37
N TYR A 59 10.66 15.08 -6.47
CA TYR A 59 11.28 14.49 -7.66
C TYR A 59 10.36 14.58 -8.89
N ALA A 60 9.04 14.46 -8.71
CA ALA A 60 8.08 14.56 -9.80
C ALA A 60 8.02 16.00 -10.33
N GLU A 61 7.93 16.98 -9.43
CA GLU A 61 7.97 18.41 -9.77
C GLU A 61 9.25 18.78 -10.52
N ASN A 62 10.41 18.34 -10.03
CA ASN A 62 11.71 18.57 -10.69
C ASN A 62 11.80 17.93 -12.08
N ALA A 63 11.03 16.87 -12.34
CA ALA A 63 10.91 16.22 -13.64
C ALA A 63 9.84 16.86 -14.54
N GLY A 64 9.17 17.93 -14.08
CA GLY A 64 8.09 18.60 -14.81
C GLY A 64 6.79 17.79 -14.86
N ARG A 65 6.57 16.90 -13.88
CA ARG A 65 5.36 16.07 -13.76
C ARG A 65 4.49 16.53 -12.60
N ASP A 66 3.18 16.35 -12.72
CA ASP A 66 2.26 16.57 -11.61
C ASP A 66 2.36 15.40 -10.61
N PRO A 67 2.74 15.64 -9.34
CA PRO A 67 2.75 14.59 -8.33
C PRO A 67 1.39 13.95 -8.08
N ALA A 68 0.28 14.62 -8.37
CA ALA A 68 -1.07 14.09 -8.18
C ALA A 68 -1.43 12.99 -9.19
N GLU A 69 -0.67 12.87 -10.30
CA GLU A 69 -0.83 11.79 -11.28
C GLU A 69 -0.10 10.49 -10.87
N LEU A 70 0.61 10.48 -9.73
CA LEU A 70 1.34 9.31 -9.25
C LEU A 70 0.52 8.52 -8.24
N ASP A 71 0.23 7.27 -8.56
CA ASP A 71 -0.31 6.33 -7.57
C ASP A 71 0.74 6.06 -6.47
N VAL A 72 0.27 5.91 -5.24
CA VAL A 72 1.04 5.41 -4.11
C VAL A 72 0.35 4.15 -3.59
N ALA A 73 1.03 3.01 -3.73
CA ALA A 73 0.50 1.69 -3.38
C ALA A 73 1.35 1.04 -2.28
N ILE A 74 0.75 0.78 -1.12
CA ILE A 74 1.43 0.04 -0.05
C ILE A 74 0.89 -1.38 0.04
N LYS A 75 1.72 -2.30 0.53
CA LYS A 75 1.28 -3.66 0.84
C LYS A 75 1.18 -3.81 2.35
N ALA A 76 0.00 -4.13 2.87
CA ALA A 76 -0.30 -4.23 4.29
C ALA A 76 -0.71 -5.66 4.69
N PRO A 77 -0.10 -6.28 5.71
CA PRO A 77 -0.60 -7.54 6.26
C PRO A 77 -1.91 -7.29 7.02
N LEU A 78 -2.91 -8.13 6.77
CA LEU A 78 -4.11 -8.16 7.60
C LEU A 78 -3.88 -9.13 8.76
N TYR A 79 -3.68 -8.60 9.96
CA TYR A 79 -3.40 -9.42 11.13
C TYR A 79 -4.68 -10.02 11.71
N ASP A 80 -4.53 -11.09 12.49
CA ASP A 80 -5.65 -11.66 13.24
C ASP A 80 -6.03 -10.66 14.37
N PRO A 81 -7.33 -10.40 14.61
CA PRO A 81 -7.77 -9.58 15.74
C PRO A 81 -7.20 -10.04 17.09
N GLN A 82 -6.94 -11.35 17.24
CA GLN A 82 -6.37 -11.92 18.47
C GLN A 82 -4.83 -11.97 18.47
N MET A 83 -4.17 -11.41 17.45
CA MET A 83 -2.71 -11.46 17.39
C MET A 83 -2.11 -10.68 18.57
N PRO A 84 -1.27 -11.31 19.41
CA PRO A 84 -0.64 -10.63 20.52
C PRO A 84 0.21 -9.47 20.01
N SER A 85 -0.06 -8.25 20.48
CA SER A 85 0.83 -7.12 20.23
C SER A 85 1.82 -6.98 21.38
N ALA A 86 3.12 -7.02 21.07
CA ALA A 86 4.16 -6.70 22.02
C ALA A 86 4.29 -5.17 22.14
N GLY A 87 3.34 -4.51 22.83
CA GLY A 87 3.31 -3.06 23.01
C GLY A 87 2.04 -2.41 22.43
N SER A 88 2.21 -1.36 21.61
CA SER A 88 1.10 -0.67 20.94
C SER A 88 0.41 -1.57 19.90
N ARG A 89 -0.88 -1.33 19.62
CA ARG A 89 -1.62 -2.03 18.56
C ARG A 89 -0.87 -1.93 17.24
N ARG A 90 -0.81 -3.04 16.50
CA ARG A 90 -0.22 -3.08 15.16
C ARG A 90 -1.19 -2.47 14.15
N ARG A 91 -0.70 -1.69 13.19
CA ARG A 91 -1.56 -1.22 12.09
C ARG A 91 -2.18 -2.40 11.35
N PHE A 92 -3.43 -2.25 10.93
CA PHE A 92 -4.24 -3.27 10.27
C PHE A 92 -4.46 -4.53 11.13
N SER A 93 -4.57 -4.33 12.45
CA SER A 93 -4.99 -5.33 13.44
C SER A 93 -6.08 -4.74 14.34
N GLY A 94 -6.89 -5.62 14.93
CA GLY A 94 -7.95 -5.25 15.87
C GLY A 94 -9.34 -5.40 15.26
N ASP A 95 -10.28 -4.57 15.72
CA ASP A 95 -11.64 -4.54 15.20
C ASP A 95 -11.74 -3.79 13.84
N PRO A 96 -12.87 -3.92 13.11
CA PRO A 96 -13.05 -3.25 11.81
C PRO A 96 -12.89 -1.73 11.86
N GLU A 97 -13.38 -1.06 12.91
CA GLU A 97 -13.28 0.40 13.04
C GLU A 97 -11.81 0.85 13.15
N GLN A 98 -11.02 0.13 13.93
CA GLN A 98 -9.59 0.36 14.06
C GLN A 98 -8.84 0.17 12.73
N ILE A 99 -9.23 -0.83 11.95
CA ILE A 99 -8.61 -1.09 10.63
C ILE A 99 -9.01 0.01 9.64
N LEU A 100 -10.28 0.43 9.62
CA LEU A 100 -10.74 1.55 8.80
C LEU A 100 -10.02 2.85 9.16
N GLN A 101 -9.82 3.12 10.46
CA GLN A 101 -9.07 4.29 10.90
C GLN A 101 -7.61 4.24 10.46
N ASP A 102 -6.99 3.05 10.43
CA ASP A 102 -5.65 2.90 9.86
C ASP A 102 -5.68 3.20 8.35
N VAL A 103 -6.62 2.63 7.59
CA VAL A 103 -6.77 2.91 6.14
C VAL A 103 -6.91 4.41 5.88
N GLN A 104 -7.76 5.11 6.64
CA GLN A 104 -7.93 6.56 6.57
C GLN A 104 -6.64 7.30 6.88
N THR A 105 -5.90 6.91 7.92
CA THR A 105 -4.62 7.52 8.29
C THR A 105 -3.62 7.48 7.13
N TYR A 106 -3.53 6.34 6.42
CA TYR A 106 -2.66 6.22 5.24
C TYR A 106 -3.21 7.02 4.04
N GLY A 107 -4.53 7.04 3.84
CA GLY A 107 -5.18 7.85 2.82
C GLY A 107 -4.88 9.34 2.98
N ASP A 108 -5.01 9.87 4.19
CA ASP A 108 -4.82 11.29 4.52
C ASP A 108 -3.40 11.81 4.19
N ILE A 109 -2.38 10.95 4.31
CA ILE A 109 -1.01 11.33 3.95
C ILE A 109 -0.71 11.23 2.44
N GLY A 110 -1.59 10.58 1.68
CA GLY A 110 -1.52 10.46 0.22
C GLY A 110 -1.33 9.05 -0.32
N VAL A 111 -1.64 8.01 0.45
CA VAL A 111 -1.72 6.64 -0.10
C VAL A 111 -3.00 6.49 -0.90
N THR A 112 -2.85 6.09 -2.16
CA THR A 112 -3.98 5.90 -3.08
C THR A 112 -4.50 4.47 -3.10
N HIS A 113 -3.64 3.50 -2.78
CA HIS A 113 -3.94 2.08 -2.87
C HIS A 113 -3.33 1.32 -1.68
N ILE A 114 -4.10 0.43 -1.08
CA ILE A 114 -3.63 -0.52 -0.06
C ILE A 114 -3.89 -1.94 -0.56
N ILE A 115 -2.83 -2.73 -0.64
CA ILE A 115 -2.87 -4.12 -1.05
C ILE A 115 -2.79 -4.98 0.22
N PHE A 116 -3.93 -5.54 0.63
CA PHE A 116 -3.98 -6.41 1.80
C PHE A 116 -3.43 -7.80 1.49
N ASP A 117 -2.51 -8.24 2.33
CA ASP A 117 -1.96 -9.60 2.33
C ASP A 117 -2.66 -10.40 3.43
N ILE A 118 -3.63 -11.21 3.01
CA ILE A 118 -4.45 -12.05 3.88
C ILE A 118 -3.85 -13.46 3.85
N ARG A 119 -3.10 -13.81 4.89
CA ARG A 119 -2.45 -15.12 5.01
C ARG A 119 -3.04 -15.93 6.14
N SER A 120 -3.27 -17.21 5.88
CA SER A 120 -3.42 -18.22 6.91
C SER A 120 -2.74 -19.52 6.48
N THR A 121 -2.67 -20.50 7.38
CA THR A 121 -2.10 -21.83 7.07
C THR A 121 -3.07 -22.74 6.32
N ASP A 122 -4.32 -22.31 6.12
CA ASP A 122 -5.41 -23.12 5.57
C ASP A 122 -6.21 -22.34 4.50
N LEU A 123 -6.70 -23.03 3.48
CA LEU A 123 -7.43 -22.39 2.38
C LEU A 123 -8.79 -21.86 2.84
N ASN A 124 -9.53 -22.62 3.66
CA ASN A 124 -10.85 -22.21 4.13
C ASN A 124 -10.71 -20.98 5.03
N GLN A 125 -9.76 -20.99 5.96
CA GLN A 125 -9.45 -19.82 6.78
C GLN A 125 -9.07 -18.60 5.94
N THR A 126 -8.28 -18.77 4.87
CA THR A 126 -7.95 -17.65 3.98
C THR A 126 -9.19 -17.08 3.30
N THR A 127 -10.07 -17.97 2.81
CA THR A 127 -11.29 -17.58 2.10
C THR A 127 -12.30 -16.90 3.03
N GLU A 128 -12.51 -17.46 4.23
CA GLU A 128 -13.37 -16.87 5.26
C GLU A 128 -12.87 -15.49 5.68
N ARG A 129 -11.55 -15.31 5.82
CA ARG A 129 -10.97 -14.00 6.15
C ARG A 129 -11.09 -12.99 5.01
N MET A 130 -10.98 -13.43 3.76
CA MET A 130 -11.24 -12.58 2.60
C MET A 130 -12.71 -12.14 2.56
N ALA A 131 -13.65 -13.04 2.84
CA ALA A 131 -15.08 -12.72 2.91
C ALA A 131 -15.39 -11.73 4.04
N TRP A 132 -14.90 -12.01 5.25
CA TRP A 132 -15.02 -11.09 6.38
C TRP A 132 -14.44 -9.70 6.08
N PHE A 133 -13.25 -9.63 5.49
CA PHE A 133 -12.64 -8.36 5.11
C PHE A 133 -13.51 -7.60 4.10
N ALA A 134 -14.07 -8.29 3.11
CA ALA A 134 -14.93 -7.67 2.10
C ALA A 134 -16.23 -7.11 2.72
N GLU A 135 -16.86 -7.86 3.62
CA GLU A 135 -18.15 -7.52 4.24
C GLU A 135 -18.02 -6.44 5.33
N GLU A 136 -17.02 -6.57 6.21
CA GLU A 136 -16.92 -5.74 7.41
C GLU A 136 -16.03 -4.51 7.21
N ILE A 137 -15.04 -4.57 6.32
CA ILE A 137 -14.05 -3.49 6.14
C ILE A 137 -14.23 -2.82 4.78
N GLN A 138 -14.10 -3.57 3.68
CA GLN A 138 -14.12 -2.98 2.34
C GLN A 138 -15.45 -2.28 2.01
N ALA A 139 -16.58 -2.81 2.49
CA ALA A 139 -17.89 -2.19 2.29
C ALA A 139 -18.05 -0.81 2.98
N HIS A 140 -17.15 -0.47 3.92
CA HIS A 140 -17.21 0.73 4.76
C HIS A 140 -16.00 1.66 4.57
N ALA A 141 -15.09 1.35 3.64
CA ALA A 141 -13.84 2.08 3.39
C ALA A 141 -13.97 3.19 2.35
#